data_AF-A0A939GSN5-F1
#
_entry.id   AF-A0A939GSN5-F1
#
_cell.length_a   1.000
_cell.length_b   1.000
_cell.length_c   1.000
_cell.angle_alpha   90.00
_cell.angle_beta   90.00
_cell.angle_gamma   90.00
#
_symmetry.space_group_name_H-M   'P 1'
#
loop_
_entity.id
_entity.type
_entity.pdbx_description
1 polymer ?
#
loop_
_entity_poly.entity_id
_entity_poly.type
_entity_poly.pdbx_seq_one_letter_code
_entity_poly.pdbx_strand_id
1 'polypeptide(L)'
;MARKSKDFNELMKQKQSSQEKHKNLEALREKMQGGVFGELAANIPIEPKGAIKMSEVLQQFVAPYLDNVHTSKRRKSLFSLAVIAWNAAVMPESQQKTTLDTFLEQQLSNQDAETQQAITQMIDELIARKHQHFSDNKYFILDFQITETGQRYDISVASTLWENPQ
;
A
#
# COMPACT_ATOMS: atom_id res chain seq x y z
N MET A 1 -9.44 -43.75 -9.70
CA MET A 1 -9.99 -42.75 -8.75
C MET A 1 -8.85 -41.84 -8.29
N ALA A 2 -8.66 -40.65 -8.88
CA ALA A 2 -7.51 -39.77 -8.59
C ALA A 2 -7.86 -38.26 -8.58
N ARG A 3 -9.07 -37.90 -8.14
CA ARG A 3 -9.53 -36.50 -8.08
C ARG A 3 -9.39 -35.83 -6.71
N LYS A 4 -9.12 -36.57 -5.62
CA LYS A 4 -9.15 -36.03 -4.24
C LYS A 4 -7.87 -35.33 -3.75
N SER A 5 -6.71 -35.50 -4.39
CA SER A 5 -5.44 -34.96 -3.86
C SER A 5 -5.12 -33.53 -4.32
N LYS A 6 -5.64 -33.07 -5.47
CA LYS A 6 -5.46 -31.69 -5.95
C LYS A 6 -6.29 -30.71 -5.13
N ASP A 7 -7.57 -31.02 -4.92
CA ASP A 7 -8.49 -30.17 -4.16
C ASP A 7 -8.04 -30.00 -2.70
N PHE A 8 -7.49 -31.06 -2.10
CA PHE A 8 -6.96 -31.02 -0.73
C PHE A 8 -5.71 -30.13 -0.63
N ASN A 9 -4.79 -30.21 -1.60
CA ASN A 9 -3.60 -29.35 -1.63
C ASN A 9 -3.95 -27.88 -1.92
N GLU A 10 -4.97 -27.61 -2.74
CA GLU A 10 -5.49 -26.25 -2.95
C GLU A 10 -6.15 -25.69 -1.69
N LEU A 11 -6.98 -26.48 -0.99
CA LEU A 11 -7.57 -26.11 0.29
C LEU A 11 -6.51 -25.81 1.36
N MET A 12 -5.43 -26.59 1.41
CA MET A 12 -4.33 -26.38 2.36
C MET A 12 -3.52 -25.12 2.01
N LYS A 13 -3.23 -24.86 0.72
CA LYS A 13 -2.61 -23.60 0.28
C LYS A 13 -3.49 -22.38 0.54
N GLN A 14 -4.80 -22.50 0.33
CA GLN A 14 -5.75 -21.43 0.60
C GLN A 14 -5.84 -21.15 2.11
N LYS A 15 -5.91 -22.19 2.96
CA LYS A 15 -5.86 -22.04 4.42
C LYS A 15 -4.54 -21.44 4.92
N GLN A 16 -3.40 -21.91 4.40
CA GLN A 16 -2.09 -21.38 4.77
C GLN A 16 -1.94 -19.91 4.36
N SER A 17 -2.28 -19.56 3.11
CA SER A 17 -2.22 -18.16 2.66
C SER A 17 -3.18 -17.25 3.43
N SER A 18 -4.36 -17.75 3.82
CA SER A 18 -5.31 -16.99 4.63
C SER A 18 -4.85 -16.82 6.08
N GLN A 19 -4.23 -17.84 6.68
CA GLN A 19 -3.66 -17.75 8.03
C GLN A 19 -2.42 -16.85 8.07
N GLU A 20 -1.54 -16.95 7.07
CA GLU A 20 -0.37 -16.08 6.95
C GLU A 20 -0.80 -14.64 6.73
N LYS A 21 -1.82 -14.38 5.89
CA LYS A 21 -2.43 -13.06 5.75
C LYS A 21 -2.97 -12.56 7.09
N HIS A 22 -3.73 -13.37 7.83
CA HIS A 22 -4.30 -12.95 9.13
C HIS A 22 -3.22 -12.59 10.16
N LYS A 23 -2.19 -13.43 10.30
CA LYS A 23 -1.07 -13.19 11.23
C LYS A 23 -0.25 -11.97 10.84
N ASN A 24 -0.07 -11.75 9.54
CA ASN A 24 0.57 -10.57 8.99
C ASN A 24 -0.24 -9.30 9.27
N LEU A 25 -1.57 -9.35 9.11
CA LEU A 25 -2.46 -8.23 9.44
C LEU A 25 -2.49 -7.91 10.94
N GLU A 26 -2.36 -8.90 11.81
CA GLU A 26 -2.23 -8.70 13.25
C GLU A 26 -0.91 -8.01 13.62
N ALA A 27 0.22 -8.47 13.04
CA ALA A 27 1.51 -7.81 13.22
C ALA A 27 1.51 -6.38 12.66
N LEU A 28 0.79 -6.15 11.56
CA LEU A 28 0.56 -4.82 10.98
C LEU A 28 -0.18 -3.90 11.96
N ARG A 29 -1.24 -4.41 12.59
CA ARG A 29 -2.04 -3.68 13.58
C ARG A 29 -1.21 -3.31 14.80
N GLU A 30 -0.38 -4.22 15.28
CA GLU A 30 0.53 -3.99 16.42
C GLU A 30 1.57 -2.89 16.10
N LYS A 31 2.13 -2.90 14.89
CA LYS A 31 3.06 -1.87 14.42
C LYS A 31 2.41 -0.50 14.25
N MET A 32 1.17 -0.46 13.77
CA MET A 32 0.40 0.78 13.62
C MET A 32 0.09 1.44 14.96
N GLN A 33 -0.16 0.67 16.03
CA GLN A 33 -0.39 1.19 17.38
C GLN A 33 0.83 1.91 17.98
N GLY A 34 2.05 1.55 17.54
CA GLY A 34 3.30 2.19 17.99
C GLY A 34 3.78 3.37 17.14
N GLY A 35 3.08 3.74 16.05
CA GLY A 35 3.49 4.79 15.12
C GLY A 35 2.70 6.10 15.25
N VAL A 36 3.02 7.08 14.38
CA VAL A 36 2.37 8.42 14.32
C VAL A 36 0.84 8.36 14.18
N PHE A 37 0.30 7.23 13.71
CA PHE A 37 -1.13 6.99 13.52
C PHE A 37 -1.79 6.12 14.61
N GLY A 38 -1.13 5.92 15.76
CA GLY A 38 -1.50 4.92 16.79
C GLY A 38 -2.93 5.02 17.35
N GLU A 39 -3.40 6.22 17.65
CA GLU A 39 -4.77 6.41 18.18
C GLU A 39 -5.85 6.21 17.11
N LEU A 40 -5.57 6.60 15.86
CA LEU A 40 -6.47 6.38 14.72
C LEU A 40 -6.54 4.89 14.35
N ALA A 41 -5.42 4.16 14.44
CA ALA A 41 -5.28 2.76 14.08
C ALA A 41 -6.10 1.77 14.93
N ALA A 42 -6.39 2.09 16.20
CA ALA A 42 -6.99 1.14 17.14
C ALA A 42 -8.42 0.70 16.77
N ASN A 43 -9.19 1.57 16.10
CA ASN A 43 -10.62 1.39 15.82
C ASN A 43 -10.95 1.09 14.35
N ILE A 44 -9.95 0.85 13.50
CA ILE A 44 -10.14 0.76 12.05
C ILE A 44 -10.42 -0.70 11.60
N PRO A 45 -11.50 -0.94 10.82
CA PRO A 45 -11.70 -2.22 10.14
C PRO A 45 -10.63 -2.46 9.07
N ILE A 46 -9.87 -3.53 9.22
CA ILE A 46 -8.89 -3.98 8.21
C ILE A 46 -9.66 -4.78 7.15
N GLU A 47 -9.61 -4.35 5.88
CA GLU A 47 -10.32 -4.95 4.74
C GLU A 47 -11.82 -5.22 5.02
N PRO A 48 -12.67 -4.18 5.17
CA PRO A 48 -14.09 -4.38 5.40
C PRO A 48 -14.73 -5.18 4.25
N LYS A 49 -15.42 -6.28 4.59
CA LYS A 49 -16.08 -7.15 3.61
C LYS A 49 -17.06 -6.33 2.76
N GLY A 50 -16.86 -6.32 1.43
CA GLY A 50 -17.68 -5.58 0.47
C GLY A 50 -17.14 -4.21 0.07
N ALA A 51 -16.06 -3.73 0.69
CA ALA A 51 -15.38 -2.51 0.28
C ALA A 51 -14.39 -2.76 -0.87
N ILE A 52 -14.04 -1.69 -1.58
CA ILE A 52 -13.03 -1.72 -2.66
C ILE A 52 -11.73 -2.29 -2.09
N LYS A 53 -11.23 -3.35 -2.73
CA LYS A 53 -10.02 -4.03 -2.29
C LYS A 53 -8.79 -3.19 -2.61
N MET A 54 -8.27 -2.49 -1.61
CA MET A 54 -7.14 -1.58 -1.78
C MET A 54 -5.85 -2.25 -2.26
N SER A 55 -5.67 -3.54 -2.00
CA SER A 55 -4.56 -4.32 -2.57
C SER A 55 -4.63 -4.46 -4.10
N GLU A 56 -5.82 -4.51 -4.69
CA GLU A 56 -6.00 -4.53 -6.15
C GLU A 56 -5.90 -3.12 -6.73
N VAL A 57 -6.47 -2.13 -6.05
CA VAL A 57 -6.36 -0.72 -6.43
C VAL A 57 -4.89 -0.29 -6.49
N LEU A 58 -4.10 -0.61 -5.46
CA LEU A 58 -2.71 -0.22 -5.39
C LEU A 58 -1.88 -0.89 -6.50
N GLN A 59 -2.21 -2.12 -6.89
CA GLN A 59 -1.59 -2.79 -8.04
C GLN A 59 -1.92 -2.09 -9.36
N GLN A 60 -3.19 -1.72 -9.59
CA GLN A 60 -3.60 -0.99 -10.79
C GLN A 60 -3.00 0.42 -10.84
N PHE A 61 -2.85 1.04 -9.66
CA PHE A 61 -2.28 2.36 -9.50
C PHE A 61 -0.82 2.39 -9.97
N VAL A 62 -0.02 1.41 -9.55
CA VAL A 62 1.41 1.32 -9.90
C VAL A 62 1.69 0.55 -11.20
N ALA A 63 0.67 0.00 -11.86
CA ALA A 63 0.82 -0.84 -13.04
C ALA A 63 1.78 -0.30 -14.12
N PRO A 64 1.76 1.00 -14.47
CA PRO A 64 2.69 1.56 -15.46
C PRO A 64 4.18 1.43 -15.11
N TYR A 65 4.50 1.26 -13.83
CA TYR A 65 5.87 1.21 -13.33
C TYR A 65 6.35 -0.21 -13.05
N LEU A 66 5.46 -1.21 -13.04
CA LEU A 66 5.81 -2.60 -12.68
C LEU A 66 6.74 -3.25 -13.70
N ASP A 67 6.62 -2.89 -14.98
CA ASP A 67 7.44 -3.47 -16.06
C ASP A 67 8.93 -3.19 -15.87
N ASN A 68 9.28 -2.09 -15.19
CA ASN A 68 10.67 -1.68 -14.94
C ASN A 68 11.22 -2.17 -13.58
N VAL A 69 10.44 -2.97 -12.85
CA VAL A 69 10.72 -3.36 -11.46
C VAL A 69 10.90 -4.87 -11.33
N HIS A 70 12.16 -5.30 -11.42
CA HIS A 70 12.52 -6.73 -11.44
C HIS A 70 13.01 -7.28 -10.10
N THR A 71 13.23 -6.44 -9.09
CA THR A 71 13.73 -6.87 -7.78
C THR A 71 12.74 -6.57 -6.67
N SER A 72 12.70 -7.46 -5.68
CA SER A 72 11.91 -7.33 -4.45
C SER A 72 12.10 -5.97 -3.78
N LYS A 73 13.37 -5.52 -3.66
CA LYS A 73 13.71 -4.23 -3.07
C LYS A 73 13.10 -3.06 -3.86
N ARG A 74 13.26 -3.04 -5.19
CA ARG A 74 12.68 -1.98 -6.04
C ARG A 74 11.14 -2.00 -6.01
N ARG A 75 10.54 -3.19 -5.95
CA ARG A 75 9.09 -3.36 -5.81
C ARG A 75 8.58 -2.77 -4.51
N LYS A 76 9.22 -3.13 -3.39
CA LYS A 76 8.88 -2.56 -2.08
C LYS A 76 9.00 -1.03 -2.09
N SER A 77 10.08 -0.49 -2.65
CA SER A 77 10.26 0.96 -2.80
C SER A 77 9.18 1.62 -3.65
N LEU A 78 8.79 1.02 -4.78
CA LEU A 78 7.71 1.52 -5.64
C LEU A 78 6.38 1.58 -4.87
N PHE A 79 6.01 0.49 -4.19
CA PHE A 79 4.76 0.46 -3.42
C PHE A 79 4.80 1.43 -2.23
N SER A 80 5.96 1.62 -1.58
CA SER A 80 6.12 2.65 -0.54
C SER A 80 5.84 4.04 -1.10
N LEU A 81 6.48 4.41 -2.21
CA LEU A 81 6.26 5.71 -2.88
C LEU A 81 4.79 5.88 -3.30
N ALA A 82 4.19 4.82 -3.85
CA ALA A 82 2.80 4.83 -4.26
C ALA A 82 1.84 5.07 -3.09
N VAL A 83 2.08 4.47 -1.92
CA VAL A 83 1.27 4.72 -0.72
C VAL A 83 1.36 6.18 -0.27
N ILE A 84 2.55 6.77 -0.32
CA ILE A 84 2.74 8.18 0.04
C ILE A 84 2.01 9.10 -0.93
N ALA A 85 2.21 8.91 -2.23
CA ALA A 85 1.52 9.67 -3.27
C ALA A 85 -0.01 9.52 -3.15
N TRP A 86 -0.49 8.30 -2.90
CA TRP A 86 -1.90 8.01 -2.69
C TRP A 86 -2.48 8.77 -1.49
N ASN A 87 -1.83 8.65 -0.33
CA ASN A 87 -2.27 9.29 0.90
C ASN A 87 -2.23 10.82 0.79
N ALA A 88 -1.17 11.37 0.19
CA ALA A 88 -1.06 12.80 -0.10
C ALA A 88 -2.23 13.29 -0.96
N ALA A 89 -2.65 12.52 -1.97
CA ALA A 89 -3.77 12.84 -2.85
C ALA A 89 -5.17 12.61 -2.22
N VAL A 90 -5.23 12.06 -0.99
CA VAL A 90 -6.46 11.93 -0.19
C VAL A 90 -6.57 13.06 0.83
N MET A 91 -5.44 13.55 1.34
CA MET A 91 -5.38 14.66 2.30
C MET A 91 -5.88 15.99 1.72
N PRO A 92 -6.34 16.93 2.56
CA PRO A 92 -6.54 18.32 2.16
C PRO A 92 -5.22 18.96 1.68
N GLU A 93 -5.32 19.88 0.73
CA GLU A 93 -4.16 20.57 0.12
C GLU A 93 -3.24 21.23 1.17
N SER A 94 -3.83 21.74 2.26
CA SER A 94 -3.10 22.35 3.39
C SER A 94 -2.19 21.37 4.15
N GLN A 95 -2.49 20.07 4.14
CA GLN A 95 -1.72 19.01 4.80
C GLN A 95 -0.86 18.22 3.81
N GLN A 96 -1.26 18.18 2.55
CA GLN A 96 -0.58 17.46 1.47
C GLN A 96 0.87 17.93 1.33
N LYS A 97 1.08 19.24 1.17
CA LYS A 97 2.41 19.82 0.93
C LYS A 97 3.36 19.56 2.09
N THR A 98 2.94 19.86 3.32
CA THR A 98 3.75 19.66 4.53
C THR A 98 4.15 18.19 4.71
N THR A 99 3.23 17.27 4.42
CA THR A 99 3.48 15.82 4.53
C THR A 99 4.49 15.34 3.49
N LEU A 100 4.35 15.79 2.24
CA LEU A 100 5.28 15.48 1.17
C LEU A 100 6.67 16.07 1.45
N ASP A 101 6.75 17.34 1.84
CA ASP A 101 8.02 18.01 2.15
C ASP A 101 8.76 17.27 3.29
N THR A 102 8.05 16.94 4.38
CA THR A 102 8.61 16.16 5.50
C THR A 102 9.12 14.79 5.05
N PHE A 103 8.36 14.10 4.18
CA PHE A 103 8.75 12.81 3.65
C PHE A 103 10.02 12.90 2.79
N LEU A 104 10.05 13.86 1.86
CA LEU A 104 11.18 14.10 0.96
C LEU A 104 12.43 14.43 1.77
N GLU A 105 12.32 15.29 2.77
CA GLU A 105 13.41 15.59 3.71
C GLU A 105 13.89 14.33 4.43
N GLN A 106 13.00 13.55 5.05
CA GLN A 106 13.42 12.40 5.85
C GLN A 106 14.03 11.26 5.02
N GLN A 107 13.49 10.98 3.84
CA GLN A 107 13.92 9.84 3.04
C GLN A 107 15.00 10.18 2.02
N LEU A 108 15.06 11.43 1.54
CA LEU A 108 15.91 11.80 0.43
C LEU A 108 17.08 12.72 0.80
N SER A 109 17.17 13.18 2.05
CA SER A 109 18.31 14.01 2.52
C SER A 109 19.68 13.42 2.23
N ASN A 110 19.79 12.09 2.15
CA ASN A 110 21.04 11.38 1.87
C ASN A 110 21.23 11.01 0.39
N GLN A 111 20.31 11.41 -0.49
CA GLN A 111 20.38 11.15 -1.94
C GLN A 111 20.91 12.39 -2.68
N ASP A 112 21.49 12.18 -3.86
CA ASP A 112 21.87 13.28 -4.74
C ASP A 112 20.64 14.02 -5.32
N ALA A 113 20.87 15.24 -5.82
CA ALA A 113 19.82 16.11 -6.33
C ALA A 113 19.05 15.52 -7.53
N GLU A 114 19.71 14.74 -8.38
CA GLU A 114 19.08 14.11 -9.55
C GLU A 114 18.10 13.02 -9.11
N THR A 115 18.51 12.18 -8.15
CA THR A 115 17.67 11.16 -7.54
C THR A 115 16.49 11.78 -6.78
N GLN A 116 16.73 12.87 -6.04
CA GLN A 116 15.66 13.62 -5.38
C GLN A 116 14.62 14.11 -6.38
N GLN A 117 15.06 14.76 -7.46
CA GLN A 117 14.17 15.28 -8.49
C GLN A 117 13.37 14.17 -9.18
N ALA A 118 14.00 13.04 -9.52
CA ALA A 118 13.33 11.90 -10.13
C ALA A 118 12.23 11.31 -9.22
N ILE A 119 12.48 11.22 -7.92
CA ILE A 119 11.49 10.70 -6.96
C ILE A 119 10.34 11.69 -6.79
N THR A 120 10.62 12.98 -6.67
CA THR A 120 9.57 14.01 -6.58
C THR A 120 8.68 14.00 -7.82
N GLN A 121 9.27 13.94 -9.02
CA GLN A 121 8.52 13.83 -10.28
C GLN A 121 7.62 12.58 -10.31
N MET A 122 8.14 11.43 -9.86
CA MET A 122 7.35 10.21 -9.78
C MET A 122 6.16 10.33 -8.81
N ILE A 123 6.34 11.01 -7.68
CA ILE A 123 5.27 11.26 -6.72
C ILE A 123 4.19 12.15 -7.35
N ASP A 124 4.58 13.22 -8.04
CA ASP A 124 3.65 14.13 -8.71
C ASP A 124 2.83 13.41 -9.81
N GLU A 125 3.48 12.56 -10.61
CA GLU A 125 2.81 11.73 -11.61
C GLU A 125 1.80 10.77 -10.99
N LEU A 126 2.16 10.13 -9.88
CA LEU A 126 1.28 9.21 -9.15
C LEU A 126 0.09 9.97 -8.54
N ILE A 127 0.30 11.15 -7.97
CA ILE A 127 -0.79 12.01 -7.45
C ILE A 127 -1.75 12.38 -8.59
N ALA A 128 -1.23 12.87 -9.72
CA ALA A 128 -2.04 13.21 -10.88
C ALA A 128 -2.86 12.01 -11.38
N ARG A 129 -2.22 10.83 -11.46
CA ARG A 129 -2.88 9.57 -11.83
C ARG A 129 -3.99 9.19 -10.85
N LYS A 130 -3.80 9.40 -9.55
CA LYS A 130 -4.83 9.16 -8.53
C LYS A 130 -6.04 10.03 -8.81
N HIS A 131 -5.84 11.33 -9.05
CA HIS A 131 -6.93 12.25 -9.36
C HIS A 131 -7.65 11.90 -10.67
N GLN A 132 -6.94 11.40 -11.68
CA GLN A 132 -7.51 11.08 -12.98
C GLN A 132 -8.31 9.75 -12.99
N HIS A 133 -7.84 8.72 -12.29
CA HIS A 133 -8.38 7.36 -12.41
C HIS A 133 -9.03 6.83 -11.14
N PHE A 134 -8.80 7.46 -9.99
CA PHE A 134 -9.21 6.99 -8.67
C PHE A 134 -9.77 8.13 -7.79
N SER A 135 -10.36 9.16 -8.40
CA SER A 135 -10.86 10.37 -7.73
C SER A 135 -11.79 10.08 -6.55
N ASP A 136 -12.65 9.08 -6.73
CA ASP A 136 -13.75 8.74 -5.81
C ASP A 136 -13.26 7.90 -4.63
N ASN A 137 -12.06 7.33 -4.74
CA ASN A 137 -11.47 6.55 -3.68
C ASN A 137 -10.82 7.47 -2.64
N LYS A 138 -11.47 7.53 -1.47
CA LYS A 138 -11.03 8.30 -0.30
C LYS A 138 -10.44 7.41 0.80
N TYR A 139 -10.10 6.16 0.47
CA TYR A 139 -9.45 5.30 1.45
C TYR A 139 -8.02 5.75 1.67
N PHE A 140 -7.67 6.00 2.92
CA PHE A 140 -6.32 6.24 3.37
C PHE A 140 -5.63 4.90 3.65
N ILE A 141 -4.40 4.73 3.15
CA ILE A 141 -3.62 3.51 3.34
C ILE A 141 -2.78 3.67 4.61
N LEU A 142 -2.95 2.75 5.54
CA LEU A 142 -2.31 2.83 6.85
C LEU A 142 -0.99 2.05 6.86
N ASP A 143 -1.00 0.88 6.25
CA ASP A 143 0.20 0.08 6.03
C ASP A 143 -0.05 -0.95 4.93
N PHE A 144 1.02 -1.52 4.39
CA PHE A 144 0.98 -2.56 3.37
C PHE A 144 2.10 -3.57 3.57
N GLN A 145 1.87 -4.79 3.09
CA GLN A 145 2.88 -5.82 3.08
C GLN A 145 2.91 -6.52 1.74
N ILE A 146 4.13 -6.76 1.25
CA ILE A 146 4.39 -7.56 0.06
C ILE A 146 4.94 -8.90 0.52
N THR A 147 4.29 -9.98 0.09
CA THR A 147 4.75 -11.35 0.28
C THR A 147 5.18 -11.91 -1.07
N GLU A 148 6.41 -12.38 -1.17
CA GLU A 148 6.92 -12.99 -2.41
C GLU A 148 6.84 -14.51 -2.32
N THR A 149 6.34 -15.14 -3.39
CA THR A 149 6.27 -16.59 -3.52
C THR A 149 6.83 -16.98 -4.90
N GLY A 150 8.12 -17.29 -4.94
CA GLY A 150 8.83 -17.55 -6.19
C GLY A 150 8.90 -16.30 -7.07
N GLN A 151 8.34 -16.37 -8.29
CA GLN A 151 8.26 -15.23 -9.21
C GLN A 151 7.01 -14.36 -8.99
N ARG A 152 6.07 -14.81 -8.16
CA ARG A 152 4.84 -14.08 -7.88
C ARG A 152 4.99 -13.27 -6.60
N TYR A 153 4.21 -12.20 -6.49
CA TYR A 153 4.04 -11.48 -5.24
C TYR A 153 2.55 -11.28 -4.97
N ASP A 154 2.22 -11.25 -3.70
CA ASP A 154 0.93 -10.84 -3.18
C ASP A 154 1.12 -9.56 -2.37
N ILE A 155 0.10 -8.70 -2.38
CA ILE A 155 0.05 -7.51 -1.54
C ILE A 155 -1.17 -7.54 -0.64
N SER A 156 -0.96 -7.25 0.64
CA SER A 156 -1.99 -7.03 1.65
C SER A 156 -1.97 -5.57 2.04
N VAL A 157 -3.14 -4.93 2.13
CA VAL A 157 -3.24 -3.50 2.42
C VAL A 157 -4.24 -3.27 3.55
N ALA A 158 -3.82 -2.57 4.60
CA ALA A 158 -4.73 -2.03 5.59
C ALA A 158 -5.09 -0.60 5.21
N SER A 159 -6.38 -0.30 5.15
CA SER A 159 -6.89 1.00 4.75
C SER A 159 -8.15 1.37 5.49
N THR A 160 -8.37 2.66 5.71
CA THR A 160 -9.59 3.22 6.30
C THR A 160 -10.24 4.22 5.36
N LEU A 161 -11.55 4.39 5.44
CA LEU A 161 -12.19 5.52 4.78
C LEU A 161 -11.74 6.80 5.49
N TRP A 162 -11.21 7.76 4.74
CA TRP A 162 -10.93 9.09 5.25
C TRP A 162 -12.25 9.88 5.29
N GLU A 163 -12.99 9.76 6.39
CA GLU A 163 -14.06 10.70 6.70
C GLU A 163 -13.41 11.95 7.28
N ASN A 164 -13.52 13.06 6.55
CA ASN A 164 -13.06 14.35 7.04
C ASN A 164 -13.86 14.66 8.33
N PRO A 165 -13.24 14.77 9.52
CA PRO A 165 -13.96 15.30 10.66
C PRO A 165 -14.38 16.72 10.30
N GLN A 166 -15.69 16.95 10.25
CA GLN A 166 -16.29 18.28 10.14
C GLN A 166 -15.80 19.17 11.28
#